data_AF-A0A261BF14-F1
#
_entry.id   AF-A0A261BF14-F1
#
_cell.length_a   1.000
_cell.length_b   1.000
_cell.length_c   1.000
_cell.angle_alpha   90.00
_cell.angle_beta   90.00
_cell.angle_gamma   90.00
#
_symmetry.space_group_name_H-M   'P 1'
#
loop_
_entity.id
_entity.type
_entity.pdbx_description
1 polymer ?
#
loop_
_entity_poly.entity_id
_entity_poly.type
_entity_poly.pdbx_seq_one_letter_code
_entity_poly.pdbx_strand_id
1 'polypeptide(L)'
;MENLPGRIHPNSNLPHNTLILLRQIHRIVAGRLQLVEDKHDGENSALSRALYQQLETLDKLMIMGRRERNLVDELCIHKLVFVDKLLSFQ
;
A
#
# COMPACT_ATOMS: atom_id res chain seq x y z
N MET A 1 13.52 6.22 -25.31
CA MET A 1 12.13 6.32 -24.81
C MET A 1 12.22 6.62 -23.32
N GLU A 2 12.04 7.88 -22.94
CA GLU A 2 12.11 8.30 -21.54
C GLU A 2 10.83 7.86 -20.82
N ASN A 3 10.99 7.08 -19.75
CA ASN A 3 9.90 6.67 -18.87
C ASN A 3 9.45 7.87 -18.05
N LEU A 4 8.37 8.54 -18.49
CA LEU A 4 7.68 9.55 -17.70
C LEU A 4 7.31 8.98 -16.31
N PRO A 5 7.57 9.71 -15.21
CA PRO A 5 7.21 9.28 -13.88
C PRO A 5 5.69 9.17 -13.78
N GLY A 6 5.18 7.94 -13.75
CA GLY A 6 3.74 7.65 -13.72
C GLY A 6 3.23 6.78 -14.87
N ARG A 7 4.03 6.47 -15.89
CA ARG A 7 3.68 5.43 -16.86
C ARG A 7 3.81 4.05 -16.19
N ILE A 8 2.67 3.39 -16.01
CA ILE A 8 2.63 1.99 -15.59
C ILE A 8 3.23 1.17 -16.73
N HIS A 9 4.25 0.36 -16.41
CA HIS A 9 4.87 -0.49 -17.41
C HIS A 9 3.81 -1.43 -18.00
N PRO A 10 3.76 -1.64 -19.34
CA PRO A 10 2.77 -2.54 -19.94
C PRO A 10 2.88 -3.97 -19.39
N ASN A 11 4.09 -4.37 -18.96
CA ASN A 11 4.37 -5.61 -18.24
C ASN A 11 4.63 -5.33 -16.75
N SER A 12 3.73 -4.64 -16.08
CA SER A 12 3.86 -4.33 -14.65
C SER A 12 3.60 -5.56 -13.78
N ASN A 13 4.18 -5.60 -12.59
CA ASN A 13 3.92 -6.66 -11.61
C ASN A 13 2.45 -6.75 -11.20
N LEU A 14 1.73 -5.61 -11.16
CA LEU A 14 0.31 -5.57 -10.86
C LEU A 14 -0.48 -4.95 -12.02
N PRO A 15 -1.68 -5.48 -12.34
CA PRO A 15 -2.57 -4.85 -13.31
C PRO A 15 -2.88 -3.40 -12.95
N HIS A 16 -3.11 -2.57 -13.97
CA HIS A 16 -3.48 -1.15 -13.79
C HIS A 16 -4.66 -0.98 -12.82
N ASN A 17 -5.70 -1.80 -12.97
CA ASN A 17 -6.88 -1.75 -12.11
C ASN A 17 -6.54 -2.07 -10.64
N THR A 18 -5.62 -2.99 -10.39
CA THR A 18 -5.13 -3.30 -9.04
C THR A 18 -4.39 -2.10 -8.44
N LEU A 19 -3.58 -1.40 -9.23
CA LEU A 19 -2.89 -0.18 -8.78
C LEU A 19 -3.85 0.97 -8.49
N ILE A 20 -4.95 1.09 -9.24
CA ILE A 20 -6.03 2.05 -8.94
C ILE A 20 -6.69 1.69 -7.61
N LEU A 21 -7.04 0.43 -7.38
CA LEU A 21 -7.66 -0.03 -6.14
C LEU A 21 -6.75 0.21 -4.94
N LEU A 22 -5.45 -0.12 -5.03
CA LEU A 22 -4.49 0.15 -3.96
C LEU A 22 -4.42 1.65 -3.62
N ARG A 23 -4.48 2.54 -4.63
CA ARG A 23 -4.52 3.98 -4.41
C ARG A 23 -5.81 4.43 -3.72
N GLN A 24 -6.95 3.85 -4.07
CA GLN A 24 -8.22 4.15 -3.40
C GLN A 24 -8.20 3.70 -1.93
N ILE A 25 -7.71 2.49 -1.68
CA ILE A 25 -7.56 1.96 -0.31
C ILE A 25 -6.61 2.86 0.49
N HIS A 26 -5.47 3.25 -0.07
CA HIS A 26 -4.52 4.17 0.57
C HIS A 26 -5.20 5.48 0.98
N ARG A 27 -6.01 6.10 0.10
CA ARG A 27 -6.75 7.32 0.44
C ARG A 27 -7.73 7.11 1.60
N ILE A 28 -8.42 5.96 1.63
CA ILE A 28 -9.35 5.62 2.72
C ILE A 28 -8.59 5.46 4.04
N VAL A 29 -7.47 4.74 4.04
CA VAL A 29 -6.65 4.53 5.25
C VAL A 29 -6.07 5.85 5.75
N ALA A 30 -5.57 6.71 4.85
CA ALA A 30 -5.05 8.03 5.21
C ALA A 30 -6.14 8.93 5.83
N GLY A 31 -7.35 8.94 5.25
CA GLY A 31 -8.48 9.66 5.82
C GLY A 31 -8.87 9.15 7.20
N ARG A 32 -8.83 7.82 7.43
CA ARG A 32 -9.07 7.23 8.75
C ARG A 32 -8.00 7.62 9.76
N LEU A 33 -6.73 7.62 9.37
CA LEU A 33 -5.63 8.02 10.22
C LEU A 33 -5.80 9.46 10.69
N GLN A 34 -6.10 10.38 9.76
CA GLN A 34 -6.36 11.77 10.08
C GLN A 34 -7.51 11.92 11.10
N LEU A 35 -8.62 11.21 10.91
CA LEU A 35 -9.74 11.23 11.87
C LEU A 35 -9.36 10.68 13.25
N VAL A 36 -8.48 9.68 13.31
CA VAL A 36 -7.99 9.12 14.59
C VAL A 36 -7.07 10.12 15.27
N GLU A 37 -6.14 10.73 14.55
CA GLU A 37 -5.23 11.74 15.09
C GLU A 37 -5.98 12.99 15.58
N ASP A 38 -6.97 13.46 14.81
CA ASP A 38 -7.82 14.60 15.18
C ASP A 38 -8.65 14.31 16.45
N LYS A 39 -9.10 13.08 16.64
CA LYS A 39 -9.92 12.68 17.80
C LYS A 39 -9.11 12.47 19.08
N HIS A 40 -7.83 12.15 18.93
CA HIS A 40 -6.95 11.79 20.04
C HIS A 40 -5.89 12.88 20.32
N ASP A 41 -6.10 14.13 19.88
CA ASP A 41 -5.16 15.25 20.03
C ASP A 41 -3.71 14.88 19.60
N GLY A 42 -3.58 14.04 18.56
CA GLY A 42 -2.28 13.55 18.09
C GLY A 42 -1.63 12.43 18.93
N GLU A 43 -2.34 11.82 19.89
CA GLU A 43 -1.82 10.66 20.60
C GLU A 43 -1.63 9.46 19.66
N ASN A 44 -0.43 8.87 19.74
CA ASN A 44 -0.07 7.70 18.94
C ASN A 44 -0.67 6.41 19.52
N SER A 45 -1.97 6.24 19.34
CA SER A 45 -2.73 5.05 19.72
C SER A 45 -2.22 3.76 19.02
N ALA A 46 -2.62 2.59 19.55
CA ALA A 46 -2.36 1.32 18.84
C ALA A 46 -3.00 1.31 17.44
N LEU A 47 -4.16 1.98 17.28
CA LEU A 47 -4.87 2.08 16.02
C LEU A 47 -4.14 2.99 15.02
N SER A 48 -3.64 4.16 15.43
CA SER A 48 -2.86 5.03 14.53
C SER A 48 -1.60 4.30 14.04
N ARG A 49 -0.89 3.59 14.93
CA ARG A 49 0.27 2.76 14.53
C ARG A 49 -0.08 1.69 13.50
N ALA A 50 -1.21 0.99 13.68
CA ALA A 50 -1.69 0.01 12.71
C ALA A 50 -2.02 0.67 11.36
N LEU A 51 -2.67 1.84 11.36
CA LEU A 51 -2.99 2.58 10.13
C LEU A 51 -1.72 3.07 9.41
N TYR A 52 -0.71 3.55 10.14
CA TYR A 52 0.60 3.88 9.58
C TYR A 52 1.27 2.67 8.89
N GLN A 53 1.26 1.50 9.53
CA GLN A 53 1.80 0.27 8.96
C GLN A 53 1.03 -0.16 7.69
N GLN A 54 -0.28 0.02 7.66
CA GLN A 54 -1.09 -0.25 6.48
C GLN A 54 -0.74 0.70 5.33
N LEU A 55 -0.56 2.00 5.59
CA LEU A 55 -0.12 2.97 4.58
C LEU A 55 1.24 2.61 4.00
N GLU A 56 2.22 2.28 4.86
CA GLU A 56 3.55 1.87 4.42
C GLU A 56 3.50 0.60 3.54
N THR A 57 2.64 -0.35 3.90
CA THR A 57 2.44 -1.58 3.11
C THR A 57 1.81 -1.27 1.75
N LEU A 58 0.79 -0.41 1.71
CA LEU A 58 0.14 0.01 0.47
C LEU A 58 1.11 0.77 -0.45
N ASP A 59 1.97 1.62 0.10
CA ASP A 59 3.01 2.31 -0.67
C ASP A 59 4.02 1.34 -1.27
N LYS A 60 4.51 0.37 -0.49
CA LYS A 60 5.41 -0.68 -0.99
C LYS A 60 4.75 -1.50 -2.11
N LEU A 61 3.49 -1.89 -1.94
CA LEU A 61 2.72 -2.60 -2.98
C LEU A 61 2.53 -1.76 -4.25
N MET A 62 2.23 -0.47 -4.11
CA MET A 62 2.10 0.44 -5.26
C MET A 62 3.43 0.66 -5.98
N ILE A 63 4.56 0.75 -5.27
CA ILE A 63 5.89 0.91 -5.86
C ILE A 63 6.27 -0.37 -6.61
N MET A 64 6.21 -1.54 -5.95
CA MET A 64 6.57 -2.82 -6.57
C MET A 64 5.64 -3.18 -7.72
N GLY A 65 4.34 -2.90 -7.56
CA GLY A 65 3.33 -3.18 -8.57
C GLY A 65 3.48 -2.39 -9.86
N ARG A 66 4.08 -1.19 -9.83
CA ARG A 66 4.31 -0.35 -11.02
C ARG A 66 5.55 -0.74 -11.82
N ARG A 67 6.49 -1.45 -11.19
CA ARG A 67 7.75 -1.88 -11.82
C ARG A 67 7.48 -2.96 -12.86
N GLU A 68 8.43 -3.09 -13.78
CA GLU A 68 8.46 -4.22 -14.72
C GLU A 68 8.48 -5.55 -13.94
N ARG A 69 7.77 -6.52 -14.51
CA ARG A 69 7.58 -7.84 -13.92
C ARG A 69 8.91 -8.49 -13.56
N ASN A 70 9.10 -8.81 -12.28
CA ASN A 70 10.30 -9.50 -11.80
C ASN A 70 9.97 -10.38 -10.59
N LEU A 71 10.63 -11.54 -10.52
CA LEU A 71 10.36 -12.57 -9.51
C LEU A 71 10.51 -12.06 -8.07
N VAL A 72 11.45 -11.15 -7.82
CA VAL A 72 11.71 -10.60 -6.49
C VAL A 72 10.52 -9.78 -6.01
N ASP A 73 10.03 -8.85 -6.83
CA ASP A 73 8.86 -8.04 -6.50
C ASP A 73 7.59 -8.91 -6.40
N GLU A 74 7.43 -9.94 -7.25
CA GLU A 74 6.32 -10.90 -7.13
C GLU A 74 6.32 -11.61 -5.77
N LEU A 75 7.46 -12.18 -5.36
CA LEU A 75 7.61 -12.85 -4.06
C LEU A 75 7.36 -11.87 -2.90
N CYS A 76 7.85 -10.64 -3.00
CA CYS A 76 7.63 -9.61 -1.99
C CYS A 76 6.15 -9.20 -1.90
N ILE A 77 5.47 -9.03 -3.03
CA ILE A 77 4.02 -8.74 -3.09
C ILE A 77 3.25 -9.87 -2.41
N HIS A 78 3.54 -11.13 -2.76
CA HIS A 78 2.90 -12.28 -2.11
C HIS A 78 3.13 -12.27 -0.60
N LYS A 79 4.37 -12.04 -0.14
CA LYS A 79 4.69 -11.97 1.29
C LYS A 79 3.92 -10.86 2.01
N LEU A 80 3.86 -9.66 1.44
CA LEU A 80 3.13 -8.53 2.06
C LEU A 80 1.64 -8.81 2.19
N VAL A 81 1.02 -9.42 1.17
CA VAL A 81 -0.40 -9.82 1.22
C VAL A 81 -0.65 -10.88 2.30
N PHE A 82 0.30 -11.79 2.52
CA PHE A 82 0.19 -12.81 3.57
C PHE A 82 0.42 -12.27 4.98
N VAL A 83 1.35 -11.32 5.17
CA VAL A 83 1.64 -10.72 6.48
C VAL A 83 0.46 -9.86 6.96
N ASP A 84 -0.21 -9.11 6.09
CA ASP A 84 -1.38 -8.30 6.46
C ASP A 84 -2.57 -9.17 6.91
N LYS A 85 -2.75 -10.36 6.30
CA LYS A 85 -3.75 -11.34 6.76
C LYS A 85 -3.46 -11.86 8.16
N LEU A 86 -2.20 -12.07 8.54
CA LEU A 86 -1.85 -12.57 9.87
C LEU A 86 -2.07 -11.51 10.97
N LEU A 87 -1.92 -10.23 10.64
CA LEU A 87 -2.11 -9.12 11.57
C LEU A 87 -3.58 -8.70 11.74
N SER A 88 -4.48 -9.13 10.85
CA SER A 88 -5.92 -8.84 10.93
C SER A 88 -6.75 -9.89 11.68
N PHE A 89 -6.11 -10.97 12.17
CA PHE A 89 -6.73 -12.02 13.00
C PHE A 89 -6.31 -11.98 14.49
N GLN A 90 -5.65 -10.92 14.95
CA GLN A 90 -5.36 -10.67 16.37
C GLN A 90 -6.15 -9.45 16.85
#